data_AF-A0A959NDD7-F1
#
_entry.id   AF-A0A959NDD7-F1
#
_cell.length_a   1.000
_cell.length_b   1.000
_cell.length_c   1.000
_cell.angle_alpha   90.00
_cell.angle_beta   90.00
_cell.angle_gamma   90.00
#
_symmetry.space_group_name_H-M   'P 1'
#
loop_
_entity.id
_entity.type
_entity.pdbx_description
1 polymer ?
#
loop_
_entity_poly.entity_id
_entity_poly.type
_entity_poly.pdbx_seq_one_letter_code
_entity_poly.pdbx_strand_id
1 'polypeptide(L)'
;MADTIPIAPVLKPYQNLKYESKESLQAALGTKSVIFNAQGTHLYAMNLEGMSVYEYDRADRKLMKEFKFTPTKGMGWDYNRNRPIHSFQEKPVEACFSNHDEILWVSLHNAEGIVPIWVKDFSKNTATVSSSQPTKPITVIYPGSSKQDHFRVPLIHTGKTPKVIAKTKDSKYLLVSNWHSRTTSVLAIDKNVYPFGKVIRTIPVSAIPRGIVVDDKNKKSYIAIMGGASLNVVDNTTWQSDTTLRVWSNPRHLVMDSSGHLFVSYNSLGSIACIDAATGKTIFTAKTHATPRTIILSKNYKFIFVTCYRSDYVDVYKINADNFQKIASLPCGGHPVGVDIFENDTKLEAWVCSYSTG
;
A
#
# COMPACT_ATOMS: atom_id res chain seq x y z
N MET A 1 25.89 15.37 -8.33
CA MET A 1 26.25 13.99 -8.65
C MET A 1 25.30 13.50 -9.72
N ALA A 2 25.82 12.98 -10.82
CA ALA A 2 25.07 12.66 -12.02
C ALA A 2 23.92 11.68 -11.73
N ASP A 3 22.73 12.03 -12.24
CA ASP A 3 21.55 11.17 -12.33
C ASP A 3 21.94 9.94 -13.16
N THR A 4 22.31 8.86 -12.48
CA THR A 4 22.40 7.57 -13.13
C THR A 4 20.97 7.12 -13.40
N ILE A 5 20.64 6.99 -14.68
CA ILE A 5 19.43 6.31 -15.13
C ILE A 5 19.32 5.02 -14.31
N PRO A 6 18.26 4.83 -13.52
CA PRO A 6 18.18 3.67 -12.66
C PRO A 6 18.12 2.44 -13.55
N ILE A 7 19.19 1.63 -13.50
CA ILE A 7 19.35 0.37 -14.22
C ILE A 7 18.05 -0.42 -14.05
N ALA A 8 17.47 -0.86 -15.17
CA ALA A 8 16.29 -1.72 -15.13
C ALA A 8 16.62 -2.93 -14.25
N PRO A 9 15.74 -3.32 -13.30
CA PRO A 9 16.05 -4.43 -12.41
C PRO A 9 16.35 -5.69 -13.22
N VAL A 10 17.48 -6.34 -12.93
CA VAL A 10 17.81 -7.63 -13.54
C VAL A 10 16.77 -8.63 -13.07
N LEU A 11 15.95 -9.14 -14.01
CA LEU A 11 14.90 -10.09 -13.71
C LEU A 11 15.52 -11.39 -13.18
N LYS A 12 14.93 -11.96 -12.13
CA LYS A 12 15.38 -13.22 -11.55
C LYS A 12 15.09 -14.39 -12.51
N PRO A 13 16.04 -15.34 -12.70
CA PRO A 13 15.98 -16.32 -13.78
C PRO A 13 15.00 -17.48 -13.53
N TYR A 14 14.57 -17.70 -12.28
CA TYR A 14 13.75 -18.86 -11.93
C TYR A 14 12.37 -18.86 -12.62
N GLN A 15 11.88 -20.06 -12.96
CA GLN A 15 10.64 -20.25 -13.73
C GLN A 15 9.54 -21.00 -12.98
N ASN A 16 9.85 -21.55 -11.80
CA ASN A 16 8.94 -22.35 -10.98
C ASN A 16 9.11 -21.97 -9.51
N LEU A 17 8.04 -22.15 -8.73
CA LEU A 17 8.04 -22.02 -7.28
C LEU A 17 7.64 -23.35 -6.67
N LYS A 18 8.27 -23.69 -5.54
CA LYS A 18 7.87 -24.81 -4.68
C LYS A 18 7.52 -24.22 -3.32
N TYR A 19 6.34 -24.52 -2.81
CA TYR A 19 5.98 -24.14 -1.45
C TYR A 19 6.82 -24.95 -0.46
N GLU A 20 7.44 -24.25 0.49
CA GLU A 20 8.28 -24.88 1.51
C GLU A 20 7.58 -24.95 2.86
N SER A 21 7.18 -23.79 3.40
CA SER A 21 6.61 -23.70 4.74
C SER A 21 5.80 -22.42 4.93
N LYS A 22 5.09 -22.37 6.06
CA LYS A 22 4.38 -21.19 6.56
C LYS A 22 4.77 -20.99 8.01
N GLU A 23 4.96 -19.73 8.37
CA GLU A 23 5.16 -19.26 9.73
C GLU A 23 4.08 -18.21 10.04
N SER A 24 3.80 -17.97 11.31
CA SER A 24 2.86 -16.92 11.73
C SER A 24 3.51 -16.07 12.81
N LEU A 25 3.44 -14.75 12.60
CA LEU A 25 3.99 -13.75 13.50
C LEU A 25 2.83 -12.94 14.04
N GLN A 26 2.87 -12.64 15.34
CA GLN A 26 1.83 -11.85 15.96
C GLN A 26 1.99 -10.38 15.57
N ALA A 27 0.93 -9.79 15.00
CA ALA A 27 0.78 -8.35 14.85
C ALA A 27 -0.30 -7.79 15.78
N ALA A 28 -0.46 -6.47 15.81
CA ALA A 28 -1.56 -5.85 16.55
C ALA A 28 -2.88 -5.96 15.77
N LEU A 29 -4.00 -5.76 16.46
CA LEU A 29 -5.34 -5.92 15.89
C LEU A 29 -5.54 -5.09 14.60
N GLY A 30 -6.24 -5.68 13.65
CA GLY A 30 -6.68 -4.97 12.45
C GLY A 30 -5.55 -4.69 11.44
N THR A 31 -4.51 -5.52 11.35
CA THR A 31 -3.43 -5.33 10.37
C THR A 31 -3.98 -5.27 8.94
N LYS A 32 -3.69 -4.18 8.24
CA LYS A 32 -4.28 -3.88 6.91
C LYS A 32 -3.32 -4.05 5.75
N SER A 33 -2.06 -3.72 5.97
CA SER A 33 -1.03 -3.79 4.95
C SER A 33 0.33 -4.02 5.58
N VAL A 34 1.24 -4.50 4.75
CA VAL A 34 2.66 -4.63 5.07
C VAL A 34 3.48 -4.09 3.91
N ILE A 35 4.67 -3.59 4.20
CA ILE A 35 5.64 -3.15 3.21
C ILE A 35 7.07 -3.41 3.67
N PHE A 36 7.92 -3.91 2.80
CA PHE A 36 9.35 -4.03 3.01
C PHE A 36 10.07 -2.71 2.74
N ASN A 37 11.16 -2.46 3.47
CA ASN A 37 12.15 -1.49 3.01
C ASN A 37 12.82 -1.97 1.71
N ALA A 38 13.52 -1.10 0.99
CA ALA A 38 14.05 -1.41 -0.34
C ALA A 38 15.03 -2.60 -0.35
N GLN A 39 15.79 -2.81 0.74
CA GLN A 39 16.70 -3.96 0.88
C GLN A 39 15.99 -5.25 1.31
N GLY A 40 14.71 -5.17 1.69
CA GLY A 40 13.94 -6.30 2.20
C GLY A 40 14.52 -6.87 3.50
N THR A 41 15.17 -6.06 4.33
CA THR A 41 15.69 -6.47 5.64
C THR A 41 14.68 -6.25 6.76
N HIS A 42 13.77 -5.30 6.59
CA HIS A 42 12.75 -4.97 7.58
C HIS A 42 11.37 -4.89 6.94
N LEU A 43 10.36 -5.46 7.60
CA LEU A 43 8.95 -5.36 7.20
C LEU A 43 8.21 -4.42 8.14
N TYR A 44 7.38 -3.55 7.59
CA TYR A 44 6.53 -2.63 8.33
C TYR A 44 5.06 -3.05 8.18
N ALA A 45 4.36 -3.31 9.27
CA ALA A 45 2.96 -3.72 9.29
C ALA A 45 2.06 -2.61 9.85
N MET A 46 1.05 -2.20 9.09
CA MET A 46 0.11 -1.13 9.45
C MET A 46 -1.08 -1.72 10.21
N ASN A 47 -1.13 -1.49 11.52
CA ASN A 47 -2.15 -2.05 12.42
C ASN A 47 -3.26 -1.03 12.67
N LEU A 48 -4.39 -1.20 11.99
CA LEU A 48 -5.47 -0.22 11.97
C LEU A 48 -6.14 -0.07 13.33
N GLU A 49 -6.53 -1.17 13.97
CA GLU A 49 -7.23 -1.14 15.27
C GLU A 49 -6.22 -1.09 16.43
N GLY A 50 -4.99 -1.60 16.21
CA GLY A 50 -3.87 -1.43 17.13
C GLY A 50 -3.32 0.00 17.20
N MET A 51 -3.70 0.89 16.27
CA MET A 51 -3.22 2.27 16.17
C MET A 51 -1.68 2.34 16.19
N SER A 52 -1.04 1.46 15.44
CA SER A 52 0.41 1.32 15.44
C SER A 52 0.97 0.88 14.09
N VAL A 53 2.27 1.09 13.91
CA VAL A 53 3.06 0.41 12.87
C VAL A 53 4.06 -0.49 13.58
N TYR A 54 4.16 -1.75 13.17
CA TYR A 54 5.16 -2.70 13.67
C TYR A 54 6.30 -2.81 12.66
N GLU A 55 7.54 -2.79 13.14
CA GLU A 55 8.72 -3.10 12.34
C GLU A 55 9.28 -4.44 12.76
N TYR A 56 9.36 -5.39 11.83
CA TYR A 56 9.97 -6.69 12.03
C TYR A 56 11.32 -6.77 11.34
N ASP A 57 12.29 -7.41 11.99
CA ASP A 57 13.46 -7.93 11.29
C ASP A 57 13.03 -9.12 10.42
N ARG A 58 13.36 -9.06 9.13
CA ARG A 58 12.97 -10.11 8.20
C ARG A 58 13.70 -11.41 8.48
N ALA A 59 14.99 -11.41 8.80
CA ALA A 59 15.75 -12.64 8.94
C ALA A 59 15.38 -13.39 10.24
N ASP A 60 15.34 -12.67 11.34
CA ASP A 60 15.09 -13.20 12.68
C ASP A 60 13.61 -13.33 13.02
N ARG A 61 12.71 -12.77 12.20
CA ARG A 61 11.26 -12.75 12.39
C ARG A 61 10.81 -12.06 13.68
N LYS A 62 11.66 -11.20 14.24
CA LYS A 62 11.42 -10.53 15.52
C LYS A 62 10.81 -9.16 15.33
N LEU A 63 9.86 -8.80 16.21
CA LEU A 63 9.37 -7.43 16.34
C LEU A 63 10.47 -6.56 16.94
N MET A 64 10.92 -5.57 16.18
CA MET A 64 12.01 -4.66 16.55
C MET A 64 11.48 -3.37 17.16
N LYS A 65 10.42 -2.80 16.59
CA LYS A 65 9.82 -1.55 17.04
C LYS A 65 8.30 -1.56 16.89
N GLU A 66 7.59 -0.96 17.84
CA GLU A 66 6.20 -0.52 17.68
C GLU A 66 6.18 1.01 17.65
N PHE A 67 5.74 1.59 16.54
CA PHE A 67 5.41 3.01 16.42
C PHE A 67 3.96 3.19 16.88
N LYS A 68 3.76 3.42 18.17
CA LYS A 68 2.44 3.57 18.78
C LYS A 68 1.93 4.98 18.65
N PHE A 69 0.80 5.16 17.97
CA PHE A 69 0.13 6.45 17.93
C PHE A 69 -0.65 6.68 19.23
N THR A 70 -0.58 7.92 19.74
CA THR A 70 -1.47 8.34 20.83
C THR A 70 -2.87 8.62 20.27
N PRO A 71 -3.93 7.98 20.80
CA PRO A 71 -5.27 8.12 20.25
C PRO A 71 -5.87 9.51 20.47
N THR A 72 -6.36 10.13 19.40
CA THR A 72 -7.19 11.33 19.41
C THR A 72 -8.62 10.96 19.05
N LYS A 73 -9.61 11.46 19.81
CA LYS A 73 -11.03 11.24 19.50
C LYS A 73 -11.34 11.71 18.07
N GLY A 74 -12.08 10.88 17.34
CA GLY A 74 -12.49 11.15 15.97
C GLY A 74 -13.76 10.40 15.59
N MET A 75 -14.10 10.45 14.31
CA MET A 75 -15.23 9.71 13.74
C MET A 75 -14.71 8.66 12.77
N GLY A 76 -15.28 7.46 12.83
CA GLY A 76 -15.14 6.42 11.82
C GLY A 76 -16.45 6.21 11.07
N TRP A 77 -16.52 5.12 10.32
CA TRP A 77 -17.72 4.74 9.55
C TRP A 77 -18.16 3.32 9.91
N ASP A 78 -19.42 3.15 10.30
CA ASP A 78 -20.07 1.85 10.41
C ASP A 78 -20.50 1.42 9.00
N TYR A 79 -19.72 0.55 8.38
CA TYR A 79 -19.96 0.06 7.02
C TYR A 79 -21.20 -0.83 6.90
N ASN A 80 -21.68 -1.42 7.99
CA ASN A 80 -22.88 -2.27 7.98
C ASN A 80 -24.15 -1.42 8.05
N ARG A 81 -24.14 -0.37 8.87
CA ARG A 81 -25.28 0.56 9.04
C ARG A 81 -25.20 1.81 8.18
N ASN A 82 -24.11 1.96 7.43
CA ASN A 82 -23.83 3.09 6.56
C ASN A 82 -23.98 4.46 7.27
N ARG A 83 -23.36 4.62 8.44
CA ARG A 83 -23.42 5.85 9.24
C ARG A 83 -22.11 6.15 9.98
N PRO A 84 -21.84 7.41 10.37
CA PRO A 84 -20.72 7.75 11.24
C PRO A 84 -20.81 7.05 12.61
N ILE A 85 -19.66 6.74 13.20
CA ILE A 85 -19.53 6.18 14.55
C ILE A 85 -18.34 6.79 15.29
N HIS A 86 -18.41 6.93 16.61
CA HIS A 86 -17.26 7.36 17.41
C HIS A 86 -16.08 6.39 17.26
N SER A 87 -14.88 6.94 17.16
CA SER A 87 -13.64 6.20 16.90
C SER A 87 -12.42 7.04 17.28
N PHE A 88 -11.24 6.65 16.79
CA PHE A 88 -9.99 7.39 16.90
C PHE A 88 -9.44 7.75 15.51
N GLN A 89 -8.66 8.82 15.44
CA GLN A 89 -8.11 9.35 14.18
C GLN A 89 -6.94 8.51 13.66
N GLU A 90 -6.05 8.06 14.54
CA GLU A 90 -4.74 7.46 14.26
C GLU A 90 -4.83 5.97 13.94
N LYS A 91 -5.43 5.67 12.79
CA LYS A 91 -5.68 4.30 12.33
C LYS A 91 -4.90 4.02 11.03
N PRO A 92 -3.63 3.55 11.11
CA PRO A 92 -2.79 3.24 9.94
C PRO A 92 -3.47 2.26 8.97
N VAL A 93 -3.36 2.51 7.66
CA VAL A 93 -4.00 1.63 6.64
C VAL A 93 -3.03 1.13 5.59
N GLU A 94 -2.34 2.02 4.90
CA GLU A 94 -1.36 1.73 3.84
C GLU A 94 -0.15 2.65 4.06
N ALA A 95 0.99 2.26 3.50
CA ALA A 95 2.19 3.07 3.58
C ALA A 95 3.06 2.96 2.33
N CYS A 96 3.98 3.91 2.17
CA CYS A 96 5.08 3.80 1.21
C CYS A 96 6.34 4.49 1.76
N PHE A 97 7.51 3.98 1.36
CA PHE A 97 8.78 4.63 1.65
C PHE A 97 9.15 5.68 0.60
N SER A 98 9.84 6.74 1.02
CA SER A 98 10.48 7.72 0.14
C SER A 98 11.92 8.02 0.57
N ASN A 99 12.68 8.67 -0.32
CA ASN A 99 14.02 9.19 -0.01
C ASN A 99 14.98 8.10 0.53
N HIS A 100 15.04 6.95 -0.12
CA HIS A 100 15.88 5.80 0.29
C HIS A 100 15.51 5.25 1.67
N ASP A 101 14.21 5.07 1.91
CA ASP A 101 13.61 4.57 3.15
C ASP A 101 13.91 5.42 4.39
N GLU A 102 14.21 6.72 4.20
CA GLU A 102 14.34 7.66 5.31
C GLU A 102 12.97 8.00 5.92
N ILE A 103 11.95 8.13 5.07
CA ILE A 103 10.59 8.55 5.46
C ILE A 103 9.58 7.45 5.08
N LEU A 104 8.81 7.01 6.06
CA LEU A 104 7.62 6.18 5.89
C LEU A 104 6.38 7.07 5.89
N TRP A 105 5.67 7.12 4.77
CA TRP A 105 4.39 7.81 4.65
C TRP A 105 3.27 6.86 5.01
N VAL A 106 2.41 7.24 5.98
CA VAL A 106 1.33 6.37 6.48
C VAL A 106 -0.01 7.06 6.34
N SER A 107 -1.00 6.39 5.76
CA SER A 107 -2.37 6.90 5.69
C SER A 107 -3.14 6.60 6.98
N LEU A 108 -3.84 7.61 7.50
CA LEU A 108 -4.61 7.49 8.74
C LEU A 108 -6.12 7.52 8.42
N HIS A 109 -6.78 6.38 8.62
CA HIS A 109 -8.14 6.09 8.15
C HIS A 109 -9.19 7.16 8.54
N ASN A 110 -9.07 7.72 9.74
CA ASN A 110 -10.04 8.62 10.35
C ASN A 110 -9.45 10.01 10.63
N ALA A 111 -8.21 10.29 10.20
CA ALA A 111 -7.56 11.59 10.37
C ALA A 111 -7.62 12.46 9.10
N GLU A 112 -8.26 11.96 8.04
CA GLU A 112 -8.40 12.67 6.76
C GLU A 112 -7.07 13.09 6.10
N GLY A 113 -6.01 12.32 6.35
CA GLY A 113 -4.68 12.65 5.86
C GLY A 113 -3.64 11.57 6.08
N ILE A 114 -2.41 11.92 5.72
CA ILE A 114 -1.22 11.08 5.85
C ILE A 114 -0.21 11.73 6.81
N VAL A 115 0.68 10.92 7.35
CA VAL A 115 1.82 11.39 8.16
C VAL A 115 3.14 10.91 7.56
N PRO A 116 4.17 11.76 7.44
CA PRO A 116 5.55 11.34 7.22
C PRO A 116 6.22 11.01 8.56
N ILE A 117 6.82 9.82 8.64
CA ILE A 117 7.59 9.37 9.82
C ILE A 117 9.03 9.15 9.37
N TRP A 118 9.99 9.91 9.91
CA TRP A 118 11.40 9.57 9.75
C TRP A 118 11.70 8.31 10.55
N VAL A 119 12.10 7.22 9.89
CA VAL A 119 12.28 5.91 10.55
C VAL A 119 13.74 5.56 10.88
N LYS A 120 14.69 6.29 10.28
CA LYS A 120 16.14 6.11 10.51
C LYS A 120 16.74 7.15 11.45
N ASP A 121 16.18 8.36 11.48
CA ASP A 121 16.64 9.47 12.29
C ASP A 121 15.45 10.17 12.94
N PHE A 122 15.13 9.77 14.17
CA PHE A 122 13.99 10.31 14.90
C PHE A 122 14.19 11.78 15.30
N SER A 123 15.43 12.29 15.30
CA SER A 123 15.69 13.70 15.57
C SER A 123 15.13 14.64 14.50
N LYS A 124 14.64 14.12 13.37
CA LYS A 124 13.93 14.87 12.32
C LYS A 124 12.41 14.87 12.49
N ASN A 125 11.87 14.08 13.41
CA ASN A 125 10.45 14.09 13.77
C ASN A 125 10.19 15.20 14.82
N THR A 126 10.51 16.45 14.49
CA THR A 126 10.51 17.56 15.45
C THR A 126 9.28 18.45 15.33
N ALA A 127 8.14 17.91 14.91
CA ALA A 127 6.94 18.70 14.72
C ALA A 127 6.51 19.35 16.05
N THR A 128 6.61 20.67 16.15
CA THR A 128 6.08 21.42 17.28
C THR A 128 4.59 21.68 17.06
N VAL A 129 3.81 21.73 18.14
CA VAL A 129 2.38 22.04 18.05
C VAL A 129 2.24 23.52 17.69
N SER A 130 1.84 23.81 16.46
CA SER A 130 1.36 25.13 16.05
C SER A 130 -0.13 25.05 15.74
N SER A 131 -0.85 26.17 15.88
CA SER A 131 -2.27 26.24 15.53
C SER A 131 -2.54 25.96 14.05
N SER A 132 -1.55 26.14 13.17
CA SER A 132 -1.69 26.03 11.72
C SER A 132 -1.38 24.65 11.14
N GLN A 133 -0.62 23.79 11.85
CA GLN A 133 -0.23 22.48 11.35
C GLN A 133 -0.54 21.39 12.38
N PRO A 134 -1.64 20.62 12.20
CA PRO A 134 -1.97 19.53 13.12
C PRO A 134 -0.87 18.47 13.11
N THR A 135 -0.68 17.82 14.27
CA THR A 135 0.37 16.83 14.48
C THR A 135 -0.15 15.60 15.20
N LYS A 136 0.49 14.45 14.99
CA LYS A 136 0.18 13.17 15.63
C LYS A 136 1.30 12.73 16.56
N PRO A 137 1.02 12.45 17.85
CA PRO A 137 2.04 11.95 18.77
C PRO A 137 2.31 10.47 18.50
N ILE A 138 3.60 10.12 18.49
CA ILE A 138 4.07 8.74 18.33
C ILE A 138 5.05 8.44 19.47
N THR A 139 4.88 7.27 20.06
CA THR A 139 5.85 6.65 20.97
C THR A 139 6.42 5.42 20.29
N VAL A 140 7.74 5.34 20.17
CA VAL A 140 8.44 4.15 19.68
C VAL A 140 8.80 3.27 20.86
N ILE A 141 8.24 2.06 20.87
CA ILE A 141 8.44 1.04 21.89
C ILE A 141 9.40 0.00 21.31
N TYR A 142 10.40 -0.39 22.11
CA TYR A 142 11.37 -1.43 21.77
C TYR A 142 11.08 -2.68 22.61
N PRO A 143 10.51 -3.76 22.03
CA PRO A 143 10.19 -4.96 22.80
C PRO A 143 11.39 -5.49 23.57
N GLY A 144 11.19 -5.78 24.86
CA GLY A 144 12.26 -6.26 25.75
C GLY A 144 13.20 -5.16 26.29
N SER A 145 12.92 -3.88 26.05
CA SER A 145 13.68 -2.74 26.56
C SER A 145 12.78 -1.74 27.28
N SER A 146 13.33 -1.04 28.27
CA SER A 146 12.66 0.11 28.91
C SER A 146 12.81 1.41 28.11
N LYS A 147 13.68 1.43 27.09
CA LYS A 147 13.86 2.59 26.21
C LYS A 147 12.57 2.90 25.47
N GLN A 148 12.24 4.18 25.37
CA GLN A 148 11.21 4.71 24.47
C GLN A 148 11.72 5.99 23.80
N ASP A 149 11.29 6.23 22.56
CA ASP A 149 11.47 7.52 21.90
C ASP A 149 10.08 8.16 21.69
N HIS A 150 9.95 9.46 21.93
CA HIS A 150 8.69 10.18 21.78
C HIS A 150 8.87 11.34 20.82
N PHE A 151 7.97 11.46 19.86
CA PHE A 151 8.00 12.56 18.90
C PHE A 151 6.61 12.84 18.34
N ARG A 152 6.52 13.89 17.54
CA ARG A 152 5.29 14.24 16.82
C ARG A 152 5.60 14.35 15.33
N VAL A 153 4.64 13.96 14.51
CA VAL A 153 4.72 14.06 13.04
C VAL A 153 3.59 14.95 12.53
N PRO A 154 3.80 15.72 11.44
CA PRO A 154 2.74 16.54 10.86
C PRO A 154 1.65 15.65 10.25
N LEU A 155 0.39 16.06 10.42
CA LEU A 155 -0.73 15.53 9.65
C LEU A 155 -0.92 16.37 8.39
N ILE A 156 -0.68 15.77 7.22
CA ILE A 156 -0.93 16.42 5.94
C ILE A 156 -2.30 15.98 5.45
N HIS A 157 -3.26 16.91 5.42
CA HIS A 157 -4.61 16.63 4.95
C HIS A 157 -4.63 16.33 3.45
N THR A 158 -5.22 15.20 3.07
CA THR A 158 -5.38 14.77 1.67
C THR A 158 -6.87 14.67 1.32
N GLY A 159 -7.66 14.07 2.20
CA GLY A 159 -9.09 13.86 2.04
C GLY A 159 -9.61 12.77 2.98
N LYS A 160 -10.93 12.59 3.00
CA LYS A 160 -11.61 11.67 3.91
C LYS A 160 -11.29 10.22 3.57
N THR A 161 -10.86 9.50 4.60
CA THR A 161 -10.56 8.08 4.52
C THR A 161 -9.49 7.77 3.47
N PRO A 162 -8.26 8.29 3.68
CA PRO A 162 -7.14 7.97 2.82
C PRO A 162 -6.84 6.46 2.90
N LYS A 163 -6.48 5.89 1.75
CA LYS A 163 -6.11 4.47 1.60
C LYS A 163 -4.70 4.39 1.02
N VAL A 164 -4.57 3.97 -0.23
CA VAL A 164 -3.30 3.70 -0.90
C VAL A 164 -2.52 4.99 -1.08
N ILE A 165 -1.22 4.91 -0.79
CA ILE A 165 -0.20 5.92 -1.10
C ILE A 165 0.73 5.29 -2.14
N ALA A 166 0.87 5.92 -3.30
CA ALA A 166 1.82 5.53 -4.33
C ALA A 166 2.82 6.66 -4.57
N LYS A 167 4.06 6.33 -4.95
CA LYS A 167 5.16 7.30 -5.08
C LYS A 167 5.79 7.20 -6.47
N THR A 168 6.21 8.33 -7.03
CA THR A 168 7.10 8.34 -8.21
C THR A 168 8.47 7.76 -7.86
N LYS A 169 9.15 7.12 -8.82
CA LYS A 169 10.46 6.47 -8.58
C LYS A 169 11.49 7.43 -7.96
N ASP A 170 11.49 8.68 -8.40
CA ASP A 170 12.39 9.74 -7.92
C ASP A 170 12.06 10.31 -6.52
N SER A 171 10.97 9.87 -5.90
CA SER A 171 10.48 10.38 -4.61
C SER A 171 10.10 11.87 -4.62
N LYS A 172 9.77 12.46 -5.77
CA LYS A 172 9.30 13.85 -5.83
C LYS A 172 7.80 13.99 -5.59
N TYR A 173 7.01 12.95 -5.88
CA TYR A 173 5.57 13.04 -5.75
C TYR A 173 4.93 11.80 -5.10
N LEU A 174 3.82 12.05 -4.40
CA LEU A 174 2.91 11.02 -3.89
C LEU A 174 1.53 11.20 -4.48
N LEU A 175 0.83 10.09 -4.69
CA LEU A 175 -0.59 10.05 -4.96
C LEU A 175 -1.30 9.33 -3.81
N VAL A 176 -2.40 9.90 -3.31
CA VAL A 176 -3.18 9.36 -2.18
C VAL A 176 -4.64 9.23 -2.56
N SER A 177 -5.16 8.01 -2.55
CA SER A 177 -6.58 7.74 -2.77
C SER A 177 -7.41 8.09 -1.53
N ASN A 178 -8.47 8.88 -1.68
CA ASN A 178 -9.36 9.27 -0.59
C ASN A 178 -10.79 8.73 -0.84
N TRP A 179 -11.16 7.66 -0.14
CA TRP A 179 -12.39 6.89 -0.38
C TRP A 179 -13.66 7.74 -0.31
N HIS A 180 -13.89 8.37 0.84
CA HIS A 180 -15.15 9.05 1.10
C HIS A 180 -15.17 10.47 0.51
N SER A 181 -14.01 11.03 0.20
CA SER A 181 -13.92 12.29 -0.57
C SER A 181 -14.14 12.09 -2.07
N ARG A 182 -14.00 10.86 -2.60
CA ARG A 182 -14.01 10.58 -4.05
C ARG A 182 -12.97 11.43 -4.80
N THR A 183 -11.77 11.52 -4.23
CA THR A 183 -10.65 12.26 -4.80
C THR A 183 -9.35 11.48 -4.70
N THR A 184 -8.39 11.82 -5.54
CA THR A 184 -6.97 11.45 -5.37
C THR A 184 -6.15 12.72 -5.18
N SER A 185 -5.38 12.80 -4.10
CA SER A 185 -4.49 13.94 -3.85
C SER A 185 -3.12 13.67 -4.44
N VAL A 186 -2.50 14.68 -5.04
CA VAL A 186 -1.09 14.66 -5.43
C VAL A 186 -0.31 15.58 -4.50
N LEU A 187 0.76 15.06 -3.91
CA LEU A 187 1.66 15.84 -3.07
C LEU A 187 3.02 15.96 -3.74
N ALA A 188 3.63 17.13 -3.67
CA ALA A 188 5.07 17.29 -3.86
C ALA A 188 5.79 16.98 -2.55
N ILE A 189 6.85 16.17 -2.59
CA ILE A 189 7.71 15.83 -1.45
C ILE A 189 8.89 16.80 -1.42
N ASP A 190 9.18 17.34 -0.23
CA ASP A 190 10.45 18.01 0.06
C ASP A 190 10.91 17.64 1.46
N LYS A 191 11.87 16.71 1.56
CA LYS A 191 12.35 16.21 2.86
C LYS A 191 13.04 17.28 3.72
N ASN A 192 13.42 18.42 3.14
CA ASN A 192 14.13 19.48 3.87
C ASN A 192 13.18 20.57 4.38
N VAL A 193 11.93 20.59 3.91
CA VAL A 193 10.95 21.63 4.25
C VAL A 193 9.77 20.98 4.97
N TYR A 194 9.65 21.24 6.28
CA TYR A 194 8.46 20.84 7.04
C TYR A 194 7.18 21.42 6.40
N PRO A 195 6.08 20.64 6.26
CA PRO A 195 5.79 19.33 6.84
C PRO A 195 6.21 18.13 5.96
N PHE A 196 7.27 18.28 5.16
CA PHE A 196 7.89 17.30 4.27
C PHE A 196 7.12 16.97 2.98
N GLY A 197 5.89 17.46 2.87
CA GLY A 197 5.10 17.37 1.66
C GLY A 197 4.02 18.44 1.60
N LYS A 198 3.56 18.75 0.39
CA LYS A 198 2.48 19.71 0.16
C LYS A 198 1.54 19.17 -0.90
N VAL A 199 0.24 19.14 -0.62
CA VAL A 199 -0.77 18.85 -1.64
C VAL A 199 -0.71 19.94 -2.71
N ILE A 200 -0.41 19.54 -3.95
CA ILE A 200 -0.34 20.42 -5.12
C ILE A 200 -1.54 20.24 -6.06
N ARG A 201 -2.28 19.14 -5.90
CA ARG A 201 -3.49 18.86 -6.67
C ARG A 201 -4.44 17.96 -5.91
N THR A 202 -5.73 18.19 -6.12
CA THR A 202 -6.79 17.26 -5.74
C THR A 202 -7.58 16.94 -7.00
N ILE A 203 -7.57 15.66 -7.39
CA ILE A 203 -8.19 15.16 -8.61
C ILE A 203 -9.54 14.54 -8.23
N PRO A 204 -10.67 15.11 -8.66
CA PRO A 204 -11.98 14.47 -8.46
C PRO A 204 -12.09 13.21 -9.33
N VAL A 205 -12.74 12.17 -8.80
CA VAL A 205 -13.01 10.93 -9.52
C VAL A 205 -14.49 10.56 -9.43
N SER A 206 -14.95 9.68 -10.32
CA SER A 206 -16.38 9.36 -10.47
C SER A 206 -16.99 8.59 -9.29
N ALA A 207 -16.19 7.80 -8.56
CA ALA A 207 -16.62 7.05 -7.38
C ALA A 207 -15.42 6.77 -6.45
N ILE A 208 -15.54 5.78 -5.55
CA ILE A 208 -14.53 5.46 -4.53
C ILE A 208 -13.19 5.05 -5.20
N PRO A 209 -12.11 5.86 -5.12
CA PRO A 209 -10.79 5.48 -5.62
C PRO A 209 -10.08 4.55 -4.63
N ARG A 210 -9.28 3.60 -5.08
CA ARG A 210 -8.44 2.80 -4.17
C ARG A 210 -7.04 2.54 -4.70
N GLY A 211 -6.83 1.43 -5.41
CA GLY A 211 -5.51 1.04 -5.91
C GLY A 211 -4.93 2.14 -6.80
N ILE A 212 -3.64 2.44 -6.63
CA ILE A 212 -2.91 3.38 -7.47
C ILE A 212 -1.62 2.69 -7.91
N VAL A 213 -1.29 2.82 -9.19
CA VAL A 213 0.03 2.47 -9.72
C VAL A 213 0.57 3.62 -10.55
N VAL A 214 1.86 3.91 -10.38
CA VAL A 214 2.57 4.98 -11.07
C VAL A 214 3.43 4.36 -12.17
N ASP A 215 3.22 4.80 -13.40
CA ASP A 215 4.05 4.49 -14.56
C ASP A 215 4.97 5.67 -14.86
N ASP A 216 6.16 5.66 -14.25
CA ASP A 216 7.18 6.68 -14.45
C ASP A 216 7.74 6.71 -15.88
N LYS A 217 7.66 5.59 -16.62
CA LYS A 217 8.17 5.45 -17.99
C LYS A 217 7.30 6.23 -18.97
N ASN A 218 5.98 6.07 -18.86
CA ASN A 218 5.03 6.74 -19.75
C ASN A 218 4.40 8.01 -19.14
N LYS A 219 4.85 8.41 -17.94
CA LYS A 219 4.33 9.59 -17.22
C LYS A 219 2.83 9.54 -17.00
N LYS A 220 2.30 8.35 -16.67
CA LYS A 220 0.89 8.14 -16.32
C LYS A 220 0.75 7.52 -14.94
N SER A 221 -0.38 7.76 -14.29
CA SER A 221 -0.78 6.99 -13.11
C SER A 221 -2.18 6.45 -13.30
N TYR A 222 -2.44 5.25 -12.80
CA TYR A 222 -3.72 4.58 -12.93
C TYR A 222 -4.35 4.42 -11.56
N ILE A 223 -5.60 4.87 -11.43
CA ILE A 223 -6.37 4.84 -10.19
C ILE A 223 -7.57 3.92 -10.40
N ALA A 224 -7.62 2.83 -9.63
CA ALA A 224 -8.77 1.94 -9.62
C ALA A 224 -9.98 2.60 -8.95
N ILE A 225 -11.05 2.78 -9.70
CA ILE A 225 -12.32 3.30 -9.19
C ILE A 225 -13.15 2.13 -8.66
N MET A 226 -12.80 1.69 -7.45
CA MET A 226 -13.42 0.54 -6.78
C MET A 226 -14.94 0.67 -6.65
N GLY A 227 -15.46 1.88 -6.47
CA GLY A 227 -16.90 2.13 -6.42
C GLY A 227 -17.62 2.03 -7.78
N GLY A 228 -16.92 1.66 -8.86
CA GLY A 228 -17.45 1.60 -10.23
C GLY A 228 -16.81 0.50 -11.08
N ALA A 229 -16.64 0.77 -12.37
CA ALA A 229 -16.13 -0.16 -13.38
C ALA A 229 -15.11 0.51 -14.31
N SER A 230 -14.21 1.30 -13.73
CA SER A 230 -13.23 2.07 -14.49
C SER A 230 -11.89 2.26 -13.78
N LEU A 231 -10.86 2.58 -14.57
CA LEU A 231 -9.61 3.16 -14.10
C LEU A 231 -9.55 4.63 -14.55
N ASN A 232 -9.23 5.54 -13.63
CA ASN A 232 -8.91 6.91 -14.00
C ASN A 232 -7.41 7.02 -14.30
N VAL A 233 -7.06 7.58 -15.45
CA VAL A 233 -5.68 7.79 -15.90
C VAL A 233 -5.32 9.24 -15.62
N VAL A 234 -4.20 9.45 -14.94
CA VAL A 234 -3.67 10.77 -14.60
C VAL A 234 -2.40 11.01 -15.40
N ASP A 235 -2.26 12.20 -15.95
CA ASP A 235 -1.02 12.68 -16.55
C ASP A 235 -0.07 13.15 -15.44
N ASN A 236 1.12 12.55 -15.32
CA ASN A 236 2.06 12.86 -14.25
C ASN A 236 2.91 14.11 -14.52
N THR A 237 2.74 14.77 -15.66
CA THR A 237 3.38 16.05 -15.97
C THR A 237 2.51 17.20 -15.46
N THR A 238 1.21 17.11 -15.71
CA THR A 238 0.22 18.14 -15.34
C THR A 238 -0.52 17.84 -14.04
N TRP A 239 -0.46 16.59 -13.57
CA TRP A 239 -1.24 16.03 -12.46
C TRP A 239 -2.76 16.14 -12.66
N GLN A 240 -3.22 16.10 -13.90
CA GLN A 240 -4.64 16.17 -14.24
C GLN A 240 -5.16 14.82 -14.71
N SER A 241 -6.47 14.61 -14.59
CA SER A 241 -7.13 13.48 -15.23
C SER A 241 -6.98 13.61 -16.74
N ASP A 242 -6.44 12.57 -17.37
CA ASP A 242 -6.22 12.48 -18.81
C ASP A 242 -7.41 11.76 -19.48
N THR A 243 -7.65 10.51 -19.08
CA THR A 243 -8.75 9.70 -19.61
C THR A 243 -9.30 8.72 -18.58
N THR A 244 -10.35 8.01 -18.96
CA THR A 244 -10.94 6.92 -18.16
C THR A 244 -11.02 5.66 -19.00
N LEU A 245 -10.43 4.58 -18.48
CA LEU A 245 -10.49 3.26 -19.10
C LEU A 245 -11.63 2.46 -18.50
N ARG A 246 -12.48 1.88 -19.35
CA ARG A 246 -13.53 0.96 -18.91
C ARG A 246 -12.90 -0.39 -18.58
N VAL A 247 -13.23 -0.92 -17.42
CA VAL A 247 -12.82 -2.25 -16.97
C VAL A 247 -14.01 -2.95 -16.33
N TRP A 248 -13.83 -4.16 -15.80
CA TRP A 248 -14.90 -4.81 -15.05
C TRP A 248 -15.20 -4.13 -13.70
N SER A 249 -16.36 -4.47 -13.15
CA SER A 249 -16.85 -3.89 -11.91
C SER A 249 -15.95 -4.19 -10.71
N ASN A 250 -15.85 -3.20 -9.83
CA ASN A 250 -15.16 -3.25 -8.55
C ASN A 250 -13.64 -3.54 -8.64
N PRO A 251 -12.88 -2.82 -9.49
CA PRO A 251 -11.42 -2.89 -9.51
C PRO A 251 -10.85 -2.35 -8.19
N ARG A 252 -10.00 -3.11 -7.50
CA ARG A 252 -9.57 -2.77 -6.13
C ARG A 252 -8.09 -2.41 -5.98
N HIS A 253 -7.20 -3.27 -6.46
CA HIS A 253 -5.75 -3.10 -6.39
C HIS A 253 -5.15 -3.24 -7.78
N LEU A 254 -4.04 -2.54 -8.01
CA LEU A 254 -3.33 -2.48 -9.27
C LEU A 254 -1.84 -2.76 -9.03
N VAL A 255 -1.22 -3.53 -9.91
CA VAL A 255 0.25 -3.63 -10.06
C VAL A 255 0.57 -3.65 -11.55
N MET A 256 1.80 -3.32 -11.92
CA MET A 256 2.22 -3.21 -13.32
C MET A 256 3.55 -3.95 -13.53
N ASP A 257 3.72 -4.59 -14.68
CA ASP A 257 5.01 -5.14 -15.11
C ASP A 257 5.86 -4.10 -15.87
N SER A 258 7.07 -4.48 -16.27
CA SER A 258 7.95 -3.60 -17.07
C SER A 258 7.50 -3.39 -18.52
N SER A 259 6.54 -4.20 -18.99
CA SER A 259 6.04 -4.21 -20.38
C SER A 259 4.82 -3.31 -20.57
N GLY A 260 4.26 -2.78 -19.49
CA GLY A 260 3.06 -1.94 -19.53
C GLY A 260 1.76 -2.73 -19.40
N HIS A 261 1.80 -3.98 -18.94
CA HIS A 261 0.59 -4.69 -18.54
C HIS A 261 0.16 -4.26 -17.14
N LEU A 262 -1.13 -3.98 -16.98
CA LEU A 262 -1.76 -3.74 -15.69
C LEU A 262 -2.41 -5.02 -15.19
N PHE A 263 -2.11 -5.38 -13.95
CA PHE A 263 -2.77 -6.46 -13.24
C PHE A 263 -3.76 -5.87 -12.25
N VAL A 264 -5.00 -6.38 -12.28
CA VAL A 264 -6.11 -5.83 -11.51
C VAL A 264 -6.78 -6.93 -10.71
N SER A 265 -7.07 -6.66 -9.43
CA SER A 265 -7.97 -7.49 -8.63
C SER A 265 -9.40 -6.95 -8.71
N TYR A 266 -10.37 -7.75 -9.12
CA TYR A 266 -11.79 -7.40 -9.09
C TYR A 266 -12.45 -8.02 -7.87
N ASN A 267 -12.68 -7.22 -6.83
CA ASN A 267 -12.99 -7.73 -5.51
C ASN A 267 -14.36 -8.45 -5.47
N SER A 268 -15.45 -7.83 -5.92
CA SER A 268 -16.75 -8.51 -5.97
C SER A 268 -16.85 -9.65 -6.98
N LEU A 269 -15.99 -9.69 -8.01
CA LEU A 269 -16.05 -10.71 -9.07
C LEU A 269 -15.25 -12.00 -8.74
N GLY A 270 -14.43 -11.97 -7.69
CA GLY A 270 -13.60 -13.12 -7.35
C GLY A 270 -12.57 -13.45 -8.44
N SER A 271 -11.97 -12.43 -9.06
CA SER A 271 -11.04 -12.63 -10.17
C SER A 271 -9.87 -11.64 -10.18
N ILE A 272 -8.79 -12.05 -10.84
CA ILE A 272 -7.72 -11.17 -11.31
C ILE A 272 -7.71 -11.11 -12.83
N ALA A 273 -7.20 -10.02 -13.39
CA ALA A 273 -6.99 -9.85 -14.82
C ALA A 273 -5.63 -9.23 -15.12
N CYS A 274 -5.07 -9.62 -16.26
CA CYS A 274 -4.07 -8.85 -16.99
C CYS A 274 -4.83 -8.01 -18.03
N ILE A 275 -4.57 -6.71 -18.06
CA ILE A 275 -5.17 -5.77 -19.01
C ILE A 275 -4.09 -4.94 -19.70
N ASP A 276 -4.37 -4.51 -20.92
CA ASP A 276 -3.56 -3.54 -21.64
C ASP A 276 -3.74 -2.15 -21.00
N ALA A 277 -2.64 -1.50 -20.59
CA ALA A 277 -2.70 -0.24 -19.86
C ALA A 277 -3.06 0.99 -20.72
N ALA A 278 -2.93 0.90 -22.05
CA ALA A 278 -3.30 1.98 -22.94
C ALA A 278 -4.82 2.00 -23.21
N THR A 279 -5.43 0.82 -23.29
CA THR A 279 -6.82 0.65 -23.73
C THR A 279 -7.77 0.21 -22.62
N GLY A 280 -7.25 -0.38 -21.54
CA GLY A 280 -8.03 -1.04 -20.49
C GLY A 280 -8.61 -2.39 -20.89
N LYS A 281 -8.32 -2.88 -22.11
CA LYS A 281 -8.84 -4.14 -22.61
C LYS A 281 -8.24 -5.31 -21.82
N THR A 282 -9.10 -6.20 -21.36
CA THR A 282 -8.68 -7.46 -20.74
C THR A 282 -7.97 -8.36 -21.75
N ILE A 283 -6.76 -8.80 -21.39
CA ILE A 283 -5.96 -9.75 -22.18
C ILE A 283 -6.30 -11.17 -21.74
N PHE A 284 -6.19 -11.46 -20.44
CA PHE A 284 -6.58 -12.74 -19.85
C PHE A 284 -6.89 -12.60 -18.37
N THR A 285 -7.61 -13.59 -17.81
CA THR A 285 -8.11 -13.55 -16.43
C THR A 285 -8.04 -14.91 -15.75
N ALA A 286 -8.16 -14.91 -14.43
CA ALA A 286 -8.38 -16.14 -13.67
C ALA A 286 -9.30 -15.89 -12.47
N LYS A 287 -10.04 -16.94 -12.09
CA LYS A 287 -10.83 -16.98 -10.86
C LYS A 287 -9.93 -17.21 -9.66
N THR A 288 -10.16 -16.43 -8.62
CA THR A 288 -9.54 -16.58 -7.30
C THR A 288 -10.51 -17.28 -6.36
N HIS A 289 -10.05 -17.68 -5.17
CA HIS A 289 -10.92 -18.30 -4.17
C HIS A 289 -12.13 -17.42 -3.80
N ALA A 290 -11.89 -16.22 -3.26
CA ALA A 290 -12.95 -15.24 -3.03
C ALA A 290 -12.40 -13.84 -2.75
N THR A 291 -13.07 -12.81 -3.25
CA THR A 291 -12.83 -11.40 -2.86
C THR A 291 -11.36 -10.98 -2.86
N PRO A 292 -10.67 -11.05 -4.01
CA PRO A 292 -9.25 -10.73 -4.08
C PRO A 292 -9.02 -9.29 -3.64
N ARG A 293 -8.00 -9.08 -2.81
CA ARG A 293 -7.66 -7.79 -2.22
C ARG A 293 -6.36 -7.25 -2.78
N THR A 294 -5.26 -7.32 -2.02
CA THR A 294 -3.97 -6.87 -2.49
C THR A 294 -3.36 -7.97 -3.34
N ILE A 295 -2.76 -7.54 -4.45
CA ILE A 295 -2.00 -8.38 -5.38
C ILE A 295 -0.58 -7.85 -5.46
N ILE A 296 0.39 -8.74 -5.60
CA ILE A 296 1.79 -8.35 -5.78
C ILE A 296 2.49 -9.30 -6.76
N LEU A 297 3.37 -8.74 -7.60
CA LEU A 297 4.18 -9.46 -8.57
C LEU A 297 5.52 -9.87 -7.94
N SER A 298 6.04 -11.04 -8.33
CA SER A 298 7.46 -11.36 -8.14
C SER A 298 8.35 -10.35 -8.88
N LYS A 299 9.61 -10.19 -8.46
CA LYS A 299 10.59 -9.28 -9.07
C LYS A 299 10.90 -9.62 -10.53
N ASN A 300 10.63 -10.84 -10.97
CA ASN A 300 10.73 -11.25 -12.37
C ASN A 300 9.41 -11.17 -13.16
N TYR A 301 8.33 -10.68 -12.54
CA TYR A 301 6.98 -10.55 -13.12
C TYR A 301 6.37 -11.88 -13.62
N LYS A 302 6.90 -13.03 -13.19
CA LYS A 302 6.39 -14.36 -13.59
C LYS A 302 5.37 -14.93 -12.62
N PHE A 303 5.21 -14.36 -11.44
CA PHE A 303 4.27 -14.82 -10.44
C PHE A 303 3.47 -13.67 -9.85
N ILE A 304 2.21 -13.95 -9.50
CA ILE A 304 1.33 -13.02 -8.79
C ILE A 304 0.74 -13.71 -7.58
N PHE A 305 0.85 -13.04 -6.43
CA PHE A 305 0.27 -13.46 -5.16
C PHE A 305 -1.00 -12.66 -4.91
N VAL A 306 -2.07 -13.33 -4.48
CA VAL A 306 -3.41 -12.76 -4.36
C VAL A 306 -4.01 -13.09 -3.00
N THR A 307 -4.20 -12.08 -2.17
CA THR A 307 -4.93 -12.23 -0.90
C THR A 307 -6.42 -12.38 -1.14
N CYS A 308 -7.00 -13.49 -0.69
CA CYS A 308 -8.42 -13.82 -0.89
C CYS A 308 -9.19 -13.68 0.43
N TYR A 309 -9.80 -12.51 0.64
CA TYR A 309 -10.23 -12.04 1.95
C TYR A 309 -11.31 -12.86 2.65
N ARG A 310 -12.39 -13.24 1.96
CA ARG A 310 -13.51 -13.99 2.56
C ARG A 310 -13.26 -15.49 2.65
N SER A 311 -12.27 -16.00 1.94
CA SER A 311 -11.99 -17.43 1.87
C SER A 311 -10.82 -17.85 2.76
N ASP A 312 -10.06 -16.91 3.34
CA ASP A 312 -8.86 -17.21 4.13
C ASP A 312 -7.78 -17.97 3.32
N TYR A 313 -7.52 -17.52 2.10
CA TYR A 313 -6.48 -18.08 1.23
C TYR A 313 -5.57 -17.00 0.63
N VAL A 314 -4.37 -17.42 0.26
CA VAL A 314 -3.48 -16.71 -0.67
C VAL A 314 -3.33 -17.57 -1.92
N ASP A 315 -3.85 -17.08 -3.04
CA ASP A 315 -3.67 -17.74 -4.34
C ASP A 315 -2.36 -17.28 -4.98
N VAL A 316 -1.65 -18.21 -5.60
CA VAL A 316 -0.41 -17.94 -6.34
C VAL A 316 -0.60 -18.42 -7.77
N TYR A 317 -0.35 -17.52 -8.72
CA TYR A 317 -0.40 -17.85 -10.14
C TYR A 317 0.93 -17.60 -10.80
N LYS A 318 1.31 -18.51 -11.70
CA LYS A 318 2.31 -18.25 -12.73
C LYS A 318 1.64 -17.46 -13.86
N ILE A 319 2.33 -16.43 -14.34
CA ILE A 319 1.92 -15.57 -15.44
C ILE A 319 2.58 -16.09 -16.71
N ASN A 320 1.77 -16.65 -17.61
CA ASN A 320 2.18 -17.06 -18.94
C ASN A 320 1.83 -15.95 -19.95
N ALA A 321 2.12 -16.16 -21.23
CA ALA A 321 1.89 -15.15 -22.26
C ALA A 321 0.40 -14.77 -22.41
N ASP A 322 -0.51 -15.73 -22.19
CA ASP A 322 -1.93 -15.61 -22.49
C ASP A 322 -2.84 -16.09 -21.35
N ASN A 323 -2.29 -16.50 -20.21
CA ASN A 323 -3.07 -17.00 -19.09
C ASN A 323 -2.38 -16.83 -17.73
N PHE A 324 -3.18 -16.99 -16.68
CA PHE A 324 -2.69 -17.28 -15.35
C PHE A 324 -2.85 -18.78 -15.07
N GLN A 325 -1.75 -19.46 -14.74
CA GLN A 325 -1.79 -20.82 -14.23
C GLN A 325 -1.75 -20.76 -12.71
N LYS A 326 -2.84 -21.17 -12.04
CA LYS A 326 -2.84 -21.30 -10.56
C LYS A 326 -1.88 -22.42 -10.17
N ILE A 327 -0.86 -22.10 -9.38
CA ILE A 327 0.16 -23.07 -8.93
C ILE A 327 0.03 -23.41 -7.45
N ALA A 328 -0.62 -22.57 -6.66
CA ALA A 328 -0.89 -22.83 -5.25
C ALA A 328 -2.09 -22.04 -4.75
N SER A 329 -2.70 -22.56 -3.69
CA SER A 329 -3.67 -21.88 -2.84
C SER A 329 -3.36 -22.23 -1.41
N LEU A 330 -2.87 -21.24 -0.66
CA LEU A 330 -2.29 -21.44 0.66
C LEU A 330 -3.24 -20.92 1.75
N PRO A 331 -3.63 -21.76 2.74
CA PRO A 331 -4.47 -21.30 3.83
C PRO A 331 -3.84 -20.16 4.63
N CYS A 332 -4.56 -19.06 4.76
CA CYS A 332 -4.16 -17.85 5.47
C CYS A 332 -5.38 -17.33 6.24
N GLY A 333 -5.62 -17.94 7.40
CA GLY A 333 -6.73 -17.60 8.30
C GLY A 333 -6.70 -16.14 8.74
N GLY A 334 -7.89 -15.59 9.00
CA GLY A 334 -8.01 -14.27 9.62
C GLY A 334 -8.19 -13.13 8.62
N HIS A 335 -8.81 -13.43 7.47
CA HIS A 335 -9.14 -12.49 6.41
C HIS A 335 -7.94 -11.74 5.82
N PRO A 336 -7.17 -12.38 4.92
CA PRO A 336 -5.93 -11.81 4.40
C PRO A 336 -6.20 -10.54 3.60
N VAL A 337 -5.39 -9.49 3.82
CA VAL A 337 -5.61 -8.17 3.21
C VAL A 337 -4.43 -7.67 2.41
N GLY A 338 -3.32 -7.40 3.08
CA GLY A 338 -2.09 -6.89 2.47
C GLY A 338 -1.10 -8.02 2.29
N VAL A 339 -0.27 -7.89 1.26
CA VAL A 339 0.85 -8.79 1.01
C VAL A 339 1.99 -7.98 0.43
N ASP A 340 3.20 -8.24 0.91
CA ASP A 340 4.45 -7.81 0.26
C ASP A 340 5.41 -9.01 0.18
N ILE A 341 6.42 -8.93 -0.68
CA ILE A 341 7.36 -10.02 -0.91
C ILE A 341 8.81 -9.65 -0.57
N PHE A 342 9.48 -10.57 0.11
CA PHE A 342 10.93 -10.64 0.09
C PHE A 342 11.36 -11.63 -0.99
N GLU A 343 12.35 -11.26 -1.80
CA GLU A 343 12.85 -12.12 -2.88
C GLU A 343 14.34 -11.90 -3.12
N ASN A 344 15.09 -13.01 -3.04
CA ASN A 344 16.49 -13.12 -3.43
C ASN A 344 16.65 -14.24 -4.50
N ASP A 345 17.88 -14.70 -4.76
CA ASP A 345 18.14 -15.69 -5.83
C ASP A 345 17.62 -17.09 -5.51
N THR A 346 17.40 -17.42 -4.25
CA THR A 346 17.03 -18.78 -3.79
C THR A 346 15.71 -18.85 -3.06
N LYS A 347 15.15 -17.71 -2.66
CA LYS A 347 13.99 -17.64 -1.76
C LYS A 347 13.05 -16.51 -2.15
N LEU A 348 11.75 -16.84 -2.15
CA LEU A 348 10.65 -15.89 -2.21
C LEU A 348 9.74 -16.12 -0.99
N GLU A 349 9.53 -15.08 -0.21
CA GLU A 349 8.62 -15.08 0.94
C GLU A 349 7.50 -14.09 0.68
N ALA A 350 6.24 -14.55 0.72
CA ALA A 350 5.08 -13.67 0.77
C ALA A 350 4.70 -13.43 2.24
N TRP A 351 4.79 -12.17 2.66
CA TRP A 351 4.41 -11.74 4.00
C TRP A 351 3.01 -11.15 3.94
N VAL A 352 2.06 -11.77 4.63
CA VAL A 352 0.63 -11.54 4.45
C VAL A 352 0.01 -11.11 5.77
N CYS A 353 -0.75 -10.02 5.76
CA CYS A 353 -1.47 -9.57 6.95
C CYS A 353 -2.79 -10.30 7.10
N SER A 354 -3.14 -10.67 8.33
CA SER A 354 -4.48 -11.13 8.68
C SER A 354 -5.23 -10.06 9.46
N TYR A 355 -6.36 -9.60 8.91
CA TYR A 355 -7.11 -8.49 9.52
C TYR A 355 -7.68 -8.82 10.91
N SER A 356 -8.21 -10.03 11.11
CA SER A 356 -8.91 -10.37 12.34
C SER A 356 -8.05 -11.02 13.41
N THR A 357 -6.91 -11.60 13.04
CA THR A 357 -6.03 -12.32 13.99
C THR A 357 -4.74 -11.59 14.32
N GLY A 358 -4.41 -10.52 13.56
CA GLY A 358 -3.14 -9.80 13.68
C GLY A 358 -2.02 -10.62 13.05
#